data_AF-A0A3P3U0Z9-F1
#
_entry.id   AF-A0A3P3U0Z9-F1
#
_cell.length_a   1.000
_cell.length_b   1.000
_cell.length_c   1.000
_cell.angle_alpha   90.00
_cell.angle_beta   90.00
_cell.angle_gamma   90.00
#
_symmetry.space_group_name_H-M   'P 1'
#
loop_
_entity.id
_entity.type
_entity.pdbx_description
1 polymer ?
#
loop_
_entity_poly.entity_id
_entity_poly.type
_entity_poly.pdbx_seq_one_letter_code
_entity_poly.pdbx_strand_id
1 'polypeptide(L)'
;MTLPLAPAAERERAGRALLRRLQERPRALAALLERGAAGIAALLPERPPWREAAGPGGGDSGGGGRGDSSSSSGGGGGSGDSGGSSGGDSDGSSSEGGSGVRCACGEPGCARAAEAVAAAEAAWARDAALRLEALGWTPEALAGAVWAAWAAAAPLPDPEAALRQAAGPREGERRASGPGGGGAALAEWLAEAAEQGRLHEPGPEFHDIGVELGRPDAAGEPPGGPDPAPWAALLPGVPGAAQGLALVAAQVRQRAERLAAPLRGKPR
;
A
#
# COMPACT_ATOMS: atom_id res chain seq x y z
N MET A 1 -1.89 -20.59 28.12
CA MET A 1 -0.65 -19.79 28.11
C MET A 1 -1.01 -18.47 27.46
N THR A 2 -0.74 -17.35 28.12
CA THR A 2 -1.08 -16.01 27.62
C THR A 2 0.20 -15.24 27.40
N LEU A 3 0.44 -14.82 26.15
CA LEU A 3 1.58 -13.99 25.80
C LEU A 3 1.19 -12.52 25.97
N PRO A 4 1.94 -11.71 26.75
CA PRO A 4 1.65 -10.29 26.87
C PRO A 4 1.92 -9.60 25.54
N LEU A 5 0.95 -8.81 25.08
CA LEU A 5 1.15 -7.87 23.98
C LEU A 5 1.83 -6.61 24.52
N ALA A 6 2.52 -5.89 23.64
CA ALA A 6 3.07 -4.58 23.98
C ALA A 6 1.94 -3.65 24.47
N PRO A 7 2.22 -2.74 25.42
CA PRO A 7 1.23 -1.77 25.88
C PRO A 7 0.63 -0.98 24.71
N ALA A 8 -0.65 -0.63 24.83
CA ALA A 8 -1.41 0.00 23.73
C ALA A 8 -0.72 1.24 23.13
N ALA A 9 -0.13 2.08 23.98
CA ALA A 9 0.60 3.27 23.55
C ALA A 9 1.83 2.96 22.68
N GLU A 10 2.55 1.87 22.96
CA GLU A 10 3.71 1.45 22.15
C GLU A 10 3.27 0.91 20.80
N ARG A 11 2.20 0.10 20.78
CA ARG A 11 1.60 -0.39 19.53
C ARG A 11 1.14 0.76 18.65
N GLU A 12 0.47 1.76 19.23
CA GLU A 12 0.02 2.95 18.52
C GLU A 12 1.18 3.79 17.97
N ARG A 13 2.26 3.97 18.76
CA ARG A 13 3.48 4.66 18.29
C ARG A 13 4.13 3.91 17.13
N ALA A 14 4.31 2.61 17.24
CA ALA A 14 4.88 1.77 16.19
C ALA A 14 4.01 1.75 14.93
N GLY A 15 2.68 1.67 15.09
CA GLY A 15 1.72 1.77 13.99
C GLY A 15 1.79 3.11 13.26
N ARG A 16 1.87 4.23 13.99
CA ARG A 16 2.07 5.57 13.39
C ARG A 16 3.40 5.68 12.64
N ALA A 17 4.48 5.11 13.18
CA ALA A 17 5.77 5.10 12.52
C ALA A 17 5.74 4.28 11.21
N LEU A 18 5.06 3.13 11.21
CA LEU A 18 4.84 2.33 10.01
C LEU A 18 4.06 3.10 8.94
N LEU A 19 2.94 3.72 9.34
CA LEU A 19 2.12 4.54 8.45
C LEU A 19 2.95 5.65 7.77
N ARG A 20 3.75 6.39 8.54
CA ARG A 20 4.63 7.44 8.00
C ARG A 20 5.64 6.89 6.98
N ARG A 21 6.29 5.76 7.29
CA ARG A 21 7.24 5.11 6.37
C ARG A 21 6.58 4.68 5.06
N LEU A 22 5.33 4.24 5.10
CA LEU A 22 4.58 3.86 3.89
C LEU A 22 4.16 5.07 3.05
N GLN A 23 3.81 6.19 3.69
CA GLN A 23 3.55 7.45 2.98
C GLN A 23 4.77 7.92 2.19
N GLU A 24 5.98 7.70 2.69
CA GLU A 24 7.24 8.09 2.05
C GLU A 24 7.71 7.06 0.98
N ARG A 25 7.09 5.86 0.91
CA ARG A 25 7.55 4.75 0.06
C ARG A 25 6.41 4.12 -0.75
N PRO A 26 6.00 4.73 -1.88
CA PRO A 26 4.89 4.23 -2.69
C PRO A 26 5.05 2.77 -3.16
N ARG A 27 6.29 2.34 -3.44
CA ARG A 27 6.59 0.94 -3.80
C ARG A 27 6.29 -0.06 -2.68
N ALA A 28 6.45 0.35 -1.42
CA ALA A 28 6.12 -0.50 -0.28
C ALA A 28 4.61 -0.62 -0.10
N LEU A 29 3.86 0.45 -0.37
CA LEU A 29 2.39 0.39 -0.43
C LEU A 29 1.91 -0.54 -1.56
N ALA A 30 2.50 -0.47 -2.76
CA ALA A 30 2.19 -1.41 -3.84
C ALA A 30 2.45 -2.86 -3.42
N ALA A 31 3.60 -3.13 -2.78
CA ALA A 31 3.90 -4.45 -2.25
C ALA A 31 2.90 -4.93 -1.19
N LEU A 32 2.38 -4.02 -0.35
CA LEU A 32 1.32 -4.32 0.63
C LEU A 32 0.03 -4.75 -0.07
N LEU A 33 -0.36 -4.09 -1.16
CA LEU A 33 -1.58 -4.39 -1.90
C LEU A 33 -1.49 -5.69 -2.69
N GLU A 34 -0.32 -5.97 -3.27
CA GLU A 34 -0.10 -7.16 -4.10
C GLU A 34 0.14 -8.43 -3.28
N ARG A 35 0.89 -8.32 -2.18
CA ARG A 35 1.39 -9.47 -1.40
C ARG A 35 0.94 -9.45 0.07
N GLY A 36 0.08 -8.52 0.46
CA GLY A 36 -0.35 -8.34 1.84
C GLY A 36 0.80 -7.96 2.77
N ALA A 37 0.68 -8.31 4.05
CA ALA A 37 1.69 -7.99 5.06
C ALA A 37 3.09 -8.55 4.74
N ALA A 38 3.18 -9.66 3.98
CA ALA A 38 4.45 -10.22 3.54
C ALA A 38 5.25 -9.25 2.63
N GLY A 39 4.54 -8.43 1.84
CA GLY A 39 5.16 -7.41 0.99
C GLY A 39 5.86 -6.29 1.76
N ILE A 40 5.50 -6.10 3.04
CA ILE A 40 6.08 -5.08 3.93
C ILE A 40 6.79 -5.68 5.15
N ALA A 41 7.10 -6.99 5.13
CA ALA A 41 7.65 -7.70 6.29
C ALA A 41 8.92 -7.05 6.89
N ALA A 42 9.74 -6.42 6.04
CA ALA A 42 10.96 -5.69 6.44
C ALA A 42 10.69 -4.36 7.17
N LEU A 43 9.45 -3.87 7.16
CA LEU A 43 9.02 -2.66 7.88
C LEU A 43 8.33 -2.98 9.21
N LEU A 44 7.98 -4.25 9.42
CA LEU A 44 7.32 -4.72 10.63
C LEU A 44 8.33 -5.04 11.73
N PRO A 45 7.93 -5.02 13.02
CA PRO A 45 8.81 -5.38 14.11
C PRO A 45 9.32 -6.83 13.99
N GLU A 46 10.63 -7.01 14.00
CA GLU A 46 11.24 -8.36 13.97
C GLU A 46 11.20 -9.04 15.34
N ARG A 47 11.28 -8.24 16.41
CA ARG A 47 11.24 -8.74 17.79
C ARG A 47 9.80 -8.83 18.28
N PRO A 48 9.40 -9.96 18.90
CA PRO A 48 8.08 -10.07 19.46
C PRO A 48 7.95 -9.27 20.76
N PRO A 49 6.77 -8.73 21.07
CA PRO A 49 6.57 -7.81 22.19
C PRO A 49 6.77 -8.46 23.57
N TRP A 50 6.56 -9.78 23.69
CA TRP A 50 6.76 -10.51 24.95
C TRP A 50 8.24 -10.71 25.33
N ARG A 51 9.18 -10.44 24.40
CA ARG A 51 10.63 -10.42 24.71
C ARG A 51 11.05 -9.13 25.39
N GLU A 52 10.40 -8.01 25.10
CA GLU A 52 10.74 -6.69 25.66
C GLU A 52 10.17 -6.51 27.07
N ALA A 53 9.05 -7.18 27.36
CA ALA A 53 8.46 -7.23 28.70
C ALA A 53 9.26 -8.07 29.72
N ALA A 54 10.14 -8.94 29.23
CA ALA A 54 11.16 -9.61 30.04
C ALA A 54 12.40 -8.71 30.08
N GLY A 55 12.47 -7.80 31.05
CA GLY A 55 13.55 -6.82 31.14
C GLY A 55 14.97 -7.42 31.12
N PRO A 56 16.01 -6.60 30.87
CA PRO A 56 17.41 -7.02 30.87
C PRO A 56 17.85 -7.33 32.32
N GLY A 57 17.52 -8.52 32.82
CA GLY A 57 17.81 -8.93 34.19
C GLY A 57 18.15 -10.42 34.36
N GLY A 58 18.34 -11.17 33.27
CA GLY A 58 18.82 -12.56 33.32
C GLY A 58 20.30 -12.61 32.95
N GLY A 59 21.16 -12.76 33.95
CA GLY A 59 22.60 -12.53 33.89
C GLY A 59 23.36 -13.26 32.77
N ASP A 60 24.09 -12.47 32.01
CA ASP A 60 25.33 -12.87 31.37
C ASP A 60 26.38 -13.08 32.48
N SER A 61 26.48 -14.30 32.99
CA SER A 61 27.55 -14.70 33.91
C SER A 61 28.80 -15.05 33.11
N GLY A 62 29.38 -14.04 32.48
CA GLY A 62 30.79 -14.03 32.11
C GLY A 62 31.64 -13.95 33.39
N GLY A 63 32.09 -15.09 33.88
CA GLY A 63 32.96 -15.19 35.05
C GLY A 63 33.93 -16.35 34.91
N GLY A 64 35.09 -16.09 34.34
CA GLY A 64 36.22 -17.02 34.34
C GLY A 64 36.70 -17.29 35.77
N GLY A 65 37.02 -18.55 36.05
CA GLY A 65 37.62 -18.97 37.31
C GLY A 65 38.17 -20.38 37.17
N ARG A 66 39.48 -20.52 37.32
CA ARG A 66 40.28 -21.74 37.20
C ARG A 66 40.21 -22.58 38.49
N GLY A 67 40.42 -23.89 38.34
CA GLY A 67 40.86 -24.81 39.40
C GLY A 67 39.74 -25.38 40.26
N ASP A 68 39.78 -26.59 40.81
CA ASP A 68 40.74 -27.69 40.79
C ASP A 68 39.99 -28.99 41.14
N SER A 69 40.67 -30.11 40.95
CA SER A 69 40.22 -31.47 41.18
C SER A 69 40.00 -31.80 42.66
N SER A 70 38.97 -32.59 42.98
CA SER A 70 39.10 -33.76 43.87
C SER A 70 37.80 -34.56 43.97
N SER A 71 37.94 -35.83 43.63
CA SER A 71 37.05 -36.96 43.90
C SER A 71 36.94 -37.28 45.39
N SER A 72 35.74 -37.64 45.86
CA SER A 72 35.57 -38.56 47.00
C SER A 72 34.17 -39.17 47.03
N SER A 73 34.15 -40.49 46.90
CA SER A 73 33.06 -41.42 47.13
C SER A 73 32.85 -41.70 48.63
N GLY A 74 31.60 -41.91 49.05
CA GLY A 74 31.27 -42.44 50.38
C GLY A 74 29.76 -42.60 50.56
N GLY A 75 29.31 -43.80 50.91
CA GLY A 75 27.90 -44.18 51.07
C GLY A 75 27.40 -44.30 52.52
N GLY A 76 26.19 -44.85 52.66
CA GLY A 76 25.45 -45.12 53.91
C GLY A 76 24.44 -44.01 54.21
N GLY A 77 23.13 -44.23 54.40
CA GLY A 77 22.42 -45.34 55.04
C GLY A 77 21.89 -44.84 56.39
N GLY A 78 20.58 -44.60 56.52
CA GLY A 78 19.98 -44.19 57.80
C GLY A 78 18.52 -43.75 57.69
N SER A 79 17.63 -44.62 58.17
CA SER A 79 16.22 -44.35 58.46
C SER A 79 16.05 -43.50 59.72
N GLY A 80 15.01 -42.68 59.80
CA GLY A 80 14.63 -41.99 61.04
C GLY A 80 13.41 -41.10 60.86
N ASP A 81 12.32 -41.50 61.51
CA ASP A 81 11.00 -40.89 61.58
C ASP A 81 10.92 -39.47 62.16
N SER A 82 9.73 -38.89 61.97
CA SER A 82 9.00 -37.99 62.88
C SER A 82 8.95 -36.51 62.54
N GLY A 83 7.76 -36.10 62.06
CA GLY A 83 6.89 -35.14 62.75
C GLY A 83 7.42 -33.74 63.08
N GLY A 84 6.79 -32.72 62.51
CA GLY A 84 6.97 -31.34 62.95
C GLY A 84 6.25 -30.34 62.09
N SER A 85 4.96 -30.15 62.34
CA SER A 85 4.24 -28.94 61.93
C SER A 85 4.82 -27.74 62.66
N SER A 86 5.25 -26.73 61.91
CA SER A 86 5.39 -25.37 62.41
C SER A 86 5.07 -24.42 61.27
N GLY A 87 3.95 -23.72 61.43
CA GLY A 87 3.58 -22.60 60.59
C GLY A 87 4.66 -21.54 60.62
N GLY A 88 4.93 -20.99 59.46
CA GLY A 88 5.73 -19.79 59.27
C GLY A 88 4.97 -18.93 58.29
N ASP A 89 4.40 -17.86 58.82
CA ASP A 89 3.90 -16.73 58.07
C ASP A 89 4.93 -16.31 57.02
N SER A 90 4.47 -16.13 55.79
CA SER A 90 5.23 -15.44 54.76
C SER A 90 4.27 -14.51 54.06
N ASP A 91 4.32 -13.30 54.60
CA ASP A 91 4.03 -12.01 54.03
C ASP A 91 3.61 -12.01 52.56
N GLY A 92 2.49 -11.30 52.33
CA GLY A 92 2.06 -10.90 51.01
C GLY A 92 3.19 -10.22 50.26
N SER A 93 3.72 -10.91 49.27
CA SER A 93 4.27 -10.29 48.07
C SER A 93 3.25 -10.47 46.96
N SER A 94 2.29 -9.55 46.94
CA SER A 94 1.64 -9.14 45.70
C SER A 94 2.74 -8.57 44.79
N SER A 95 3.49 -9.45 44.12
CA SER A 95 4.28 -9.09 42.95
C SER A 95 3.32 -8.90 41.77
N GLU A 96 2.52 -7.85 41.87
CA GLU A 96 1.89 -7.18 40.74
C GLU A 96 3.04 -6.62 39.89
N GLY A 97 3.22 -7.17 38.68
CA GLY A 97 4.24 -6.68 37.75
C GLY A 97 5.06 -7.75 37.02
N GLY A 98 4.78 -9.04 37.20
CA GLY A 98 5.41 -10.07 36.36
C GLY A 98 4.77 -10.15 34.96
N SER A 99 5.13 -9.25 34.05
CA SER A 99 4.79 -9.25 32.61
C SER A 99 5.53 -10.34 31.80
N GLY A 100 5.83 -11.47 32.45
CA GLY A 100 6.46 -12.62 31.82
C GLY A 100 5.43 -13.63 31.31
N VAL A 101 5.86 -14.50 30.39
CA VAL A 101 5.04 -15.60 29.89
C VAL A 101 4.70 -16.56 31.03
N ARG A 102 3.41 -16.81 31.26
CA ARG A 102 2.94 -17.74 32.31
C ARG A 102 2.30 -18.99 31.71
N CYS A 103 2.74 -20.15 32.20
CA CYS A 103 2.09 -21.42 31.93
C CYS A 103 0.80 -21.55 32.75
N ALA A 104 -0.21 -22.23 32.21
CA ALA A 104 -1.45 -22.49 32.93
C ALA A 104 -1.26 -23.46 34.13
N CYS A 105 -0.17 -24.24 34.16
CA CYS A 105 0.15 -25.12 35.28
C CYS A 105 0.71 -24.39 36.51
N GLY A 106 1.02 -23.09 36.41
CA GLY A 106 1.55 -22.30 37.53
C GLY A 106 3.02 -22.58 37.90
N GLU A 107 3.64 -23.63 37.35
CA GLU A 107 5.03 -23.96 37.67
C GLU A 107 6.04 -23.04 36.94
N PRO A 108 6.99 -22.44 37.67
CA PRO A 108 8.10 -21.72 37.06
C PRO A 108 9.00 -22.70 36.31
N GLY A 109 9.46 -22.33 35.10
CA GLY A 109 10.36 -23.18 34.31
C GLY A 109 9.71 -24.40 33.65
N CYS A 110 8.38 -24.44 33.56
CA CYS A 110 7.68 -25.53 32.85
C CYS A 110 8.20 -25.70 31.41
N ALA A 111 8.68 -26.90 31.06
CA ALA A 111 9.23 -27.20 29.74
C ALA A 111 8.24 -26.87 28.60
N ARG A 112 6.95 -27.12 28.82
CA ARG A 112 5.87 -26.78 27.86
C ARG A 112 5.75 -25.28 27.63
N ALA A 113 6.07 -24.46 28.62
CA ALA A 113 6.07 -23.01 28.46
C ALA A 113 7.23 -22.57 27.56
N ALA A 114 8.42 -23.15 27.74
CA ALA A 114 9.58 -22.87 26.90
C ALA A 114 9.33 -23.31 25.44
N GLU A 115 8.76 -24.50 25.24
CA GLU A 115 8.36 -24.99 23.92
C GLU A 115 7.31 -24.08 23.27
N ALA A 116 6.30 -23.63 24.02
CA ALA A 116 5.27 -22.74 23.51
C ALA A 116 5.82 -21.35 23.14
N VAL A 117 6.76 -20.80 23.92
CA VAL A 117 7.45 -19.55 23.58
C VAL A 117 8.27 -19.70 22.30
N ALA A 118 9.05 -20.78 22.19
CA ALA A 118 9.84 -21.05 20.99
C ALA A 118 8.95 -21.20 19.74
N ALA A 119 7.82 -21.90 19.87
CA ALA A 119 6.84 -22.03 18.80
C ALA A 119 6.21 -20.68 18.41
N ALA A 120 5.85 -19.85 19.39
CA ALA A 120 5.31 -18.51 19.14
C ALA A 120 6.33 -17.58 18.46
N GLU A 121 7.60 -17.68 18.81
CA GLU A 121 8.68 -16.92 18.17
C GLU A 121 8.93 -17.37 16.74
N ALA A 122 8.93 -18.68 16.50
CA ALA A 122 9.02 -19.21 15.16
C ALA A 122 7.81 -18.78 14.32
N ALA A 123 6.61 -18.70 14.90
CA ALA A 123 5.43 -18.19 14.22
C ALA A 123 5.57 -16.69 13.92
N TRP A 124 6.00 -15.88 14.89
CA TRP A 124 6.24 -14.44 14.72
C TRP A 124 7.23 -14.10 13.61
N ALA A 125 8.34 -14.85 13.53
CA ALA A 125 9.34 -14.65 12.50
C ALA A 125 8.81 -14.96 11.09
N ARG A 126 7.93 -15.95 10.96
CA ARG A 126 7.39 -16.41 9.67
C ARG A 126 6.17 -15.61 9.23
N ASP A 127 5.34 -15.19 10.17
CA ASP A 127 4.02 -14.61 9.88
C ASP A 127 4.07 -13.07 9.94
N ALA A 128 4.04 -12.44 8.77
CA ALA A 128 3.96 -10.99 8.67
C ALA A 128 2.56 -10.44 8.99
N ALA A 129 1.50 -11.22 8.77
CA ALA A 129 0.13 -10.80 9.07
C ALA A 129 -0.07 -10.70 10.58
N LEU A 130 0.40 -11.70 11.33
CA LEU A 130 0.43 -11.68 12.80
C LEU A 130 1.14 -10.43 13.34
N ARG A 131 2.27 -10.06 12.73
CA ARG A 131 3.05 -8.87 13.12
C ARG A 131 2.31 -7.56 12.84
N LEU A 132 1.57 -7.50 11.74
CA LEU A 132 0.77 -6.33 11.37
C LEU A 132 -0.47 -6.20 12.28
N GLU A 133 -1.16 -7.30 12.55
CA GLU A 133 -2.31 -7.35 13.47
C GLU A 133 -1.91 -7.00 14.90
N ALA A 134 -0.71 -7.39 15.33
CA ALA A 134 -0.18 -7.00 16.63
C ALA A 134 0.02 -5.47 16.76
N LEU A 135 0.12 -4.73 15.66
CA LEU A 135 0.11 -3.27 15.62
C LEU A 135 -1.31 -2.67 15.53
N GLY A 136 -2.34 -3.50 15.44
CA GLY A 136 -3.73 -3.08 15.32
C GLY A 136 -4.14 -2.72 13.88
N TRP A 137 -3.39 -3.17 12.87
CA TRP A 137 -3.67 -2.87 11.47
C TRP A 137 -4.08 -4.12 10.69
N THR A 138 -4.96 -3.94 9.72
CA THR A 138 -5.10 -4.85 8.56
C THR A 138 -4.40 -4.21 7.35
N PRO A 139 -4.04 -4.99 6.32
CA PRO A 139 -3.46 -4.43 5.10
C PRO A 139 -4.34 -3.33 4.47
N GLU A 140 -5.65 -3.53 4.44
CA GLU A 140 -6.63 -2.63 3.83
C GLU A 140 -6.79 -1.35 4.65
N ALA A 141 -6.89 -1.47 5.97
CA ALA A 141 -7.00 -0.31 6.86
C ALA A 141 -5.73 0.54 6.79
N LEU A 142 -4.55 -0.10 6.71
CA LEU A 142 -3.28 0.61 6.58
C LEU A 142 -3.15 1.30 5.22
N ALA A 143 -3.51 0.63 4.13
CA ALA A 143 -3.52 1.22 2.79
C ALA A 143 -4.51 2.39 2.70
N GLY A 144 -5.71 2.23 3.23
CA GLY A 144 -6.72 3.28 3.35
C GLY A 144 -6.20 4.50 4.11
N ALA A 145 -5.51 4.29 5.23
CA ALA A 145 -4.89 5.37 6.00
C ALA A 145 -3.77 6.09 5.23
N VAL A 146 -2.96 5.37 4.45
CA VAL A 146 -1.93 5.98 3.58
C VAL A 146 -2.58 6.83 2.49
N TRP A 147 -3.59 6.30 1.79
CA TRP A 147 -4.30 7.05 0.76
C TRP A 147 -5.01 8.28 1.32
N ALA A 148 -5.65 8.16 2.49
CA ALA A 148 -6.27 9.30 3.17
C ALA A 148 -5.24 10.38 3.52
N ALA A 149 -4.05 9.98 3.98
CA ALA A 149 -2.97 10.93 4.27
C ALA A 149 -2.45 11.64 3.00
N TRP A 150 -2.30 10.92 1.89
CA TRP A 150 -1.92 11.54 0.62
C TRP A 150 -3.00 12.47 0.06
N ALA A 151 -4.27 12.06 0.13
CA ALA A 151 -5.39 12.89 -0.28
C ALA A 151 -5.49 14.17 0.56
N ALA A 152 -5.21 14.10 1.86
CA ALA A 152 -5.17 15.27 2.74
C ALA A 152 -3.97 16.18 2.45
N ALA A 153 -2.82 15.64 2.03
CA ALA A 153 -1.63 16.41 1.69
C ALA A 153 -1.76 17.16 0.34
N ALA A 154 -2.55 16.62 -0.59
CA ALA A 154 -2.84 17.23 -1.89
C ALA A 154 -4.36 17.25 -2.13
N PRO A 155 -5.12 18.12 -1.44
CA PRO A 155 -6.55 18.19 -1.60
C PRO A 155 -6.87 18.53 -3.05
N LEU A 156 -7.58 17.63 -3.72
CA LEU A 156 -8.10 17.89 -5.05
C LEU A 156 -9.21 18.95 -4.96
N PRO A 157 -9.36 19.79 -6.00
CA PRO A 157 -10.53 20.65 -6.11
C PRO A 157 -11.81 19.81 -6.06
N ASP A 158 -12.89 20.42 -5.56
CA ASP A 158 -14.22 19.77 -5.51
C ASP A 158 -14.50 19.08 -6.85
N PRO A 159 -14.72 17.74 -6.85
CA PRO A 159 -14.81 16.98 -8.10
C PRO A 159 -15.94 17.50 -8.99
N GLU A 160 -17.03 17.98 -8.39
CA GLU A 160 -18.14 18.54 -9.15
C GLU A 160 -17.80 19.91 -9.76
N ALA A 161 -17.07 20.77 -9.03
CA ALA A 161 -16.52 22.00 -9.57
C ALA A 161 -15.46 21.77 -10.64
N ALA A 162 -14.56 20.79 -10.46
CA ALA A 162 -13.57 20.39 -11.45
C ALA A 162 -14.24 19.83 -12.72
N LEU A 163 -15.28 19.02 -12.57
CA LEU A 163 -16.10 18.53 -13.69
C LEU A 163 -16.85 19.68 -14.38
N ARG A 164 -17.44 20.62 -13.63
CA ARG A 164 -18.10 21.81 -14.20
C ARG A 164 -17.10 22.69 -14.97
N GLN A 165 -15.88 22.84 -14.45
CA GLN A 165 -14.82 23.60 -15.11
C GLN A 165 -14.30 22.89 -16.37
N ALA A 166 -14.12 21.57 -16.32
CA ALA A 166 -13.68 20.76 -17.45
C ALA A 166 -14.76 20.63 -18.54
N ALA A 167 -16.04 20.57 -18.15
CA ALA A 167 -17.17 20.53 -19.08
C ALA A 167 -17.38 21.86 -19.83
N GLY A 168 -16.75 22.96 -19.37
CA GLY A 168 -16.96 24.29 -19.93
C GLY A 168 -18.41 24.78 -19.75
N PRO A 169 -18.78 25.92 -20.37
CA PRO A 169 -20.15 26.42 -20.33
C PRO A 169 -21.09 25.38 -20.93
N ARG A 170 -22.11 24.96 -20.17
CA ARG A 170 -23.12 24.03 -20.67
C ARG A 170 -23.76 24.63 -21.92
N GLU A 171 -23.74 23.90 -23.02
CA GLU A 171 -24.28 24.33 -24.32
C GLU A 171 -25.75 24.80 -24.26
N GLY A 172 -26.49 24.38 -23.23
CA GLY A 172 -27.85 24.87 -22.92
C GLY A 172 -27.94 26.38 -22.64
N GLU A 173 -26.89 27.01 -22.10
CA GLU A 173 -26.88 28.46 -21.84
C GLU A 173 -26.55 29.26 -23.12
N ARG A 174 -25.83 28.68 -24.10
CA ARG A 174 -25.68 29.30 -25.43
C ARG A 174 -26.96 29.19 -26.27
N ARG A 175 -27.74 28.13 -26.07
CA ARG A 175 -29.02 27.91 -26.77
C ARG A 175 -30.17 28.79 -26.28
N ALA A 176 -30.07 29.40 -25.09
CA ALA A 176 -31.11 30.30 -24.58
C ALA A 176 -31.13 31.68 -25.27
N SER A 177 -30.13 32.00 -26.10
CA SER A 177 -29.99 33.33 -26.71
C SER A 177 -30.21 33.37 -28.23
N GLY A 178 -30.72 32.28 -28.84
CA GLY A 178 -31.08 32.22 -30.26
C GLY A 178 -32.56 31.85 -30.45
N PRO A 179 -33.29 32.46 -31.39
CA PRO A 179 -34.70 32.14 -31.63
C PRO A 179 -34.80 30.80 -32.39
N GLY A 180 -34.94 29.70 -31.66
CA GLY A 180 -35.22 28.38 -32.24
C GLY A 180 -34.73 27.23 -31.35
N GLY A 181 -35.65 26.52 -30.70
CA GLY A 181 -35.32 25.46 -29.74
C GLY A 181 -34.67 24.23 -30.38
N GLY A 182 -33.40 23.99 -30.06
CA GLY A 182 -32.63 22.83 -30.55
C GLY A 182 -33.07 21.45 -30.02
N GLY A 183 -33.91 21.40 -28.99
CA GLY A 183 -34.40 20.12 -28.44
C GLY A 183 -35.41 19.39 -29.34
N ALA A 184 -36.25 20.14 -30.07
CA ALA A 184 -37.24 19.55 -30.97
C ALA A 184 -36.60 19.04 -32.28
N ALA A 185 -35.65 19.81 -32.82
CA ALA A 185 -34.92 19.45 -34.05
C ALA A 185 -34.08 18.17 -33.89
N LEU A 186 -33.51 17.93 -32.71
CA LEU A 186 -32.76 16.70 -32.43
C LEU A 186 -33.65 15.46 -32.36
N ALA A 187 -34.82 15.57 -31.73
CA ALA A 187 -35.75 14.45 -31.62
C ALA A 187 -36.34 14.05 -32.99
N GLU A 188 -36.62 15.04 -33.83
CA GLU A 188 -37.08 14.84 -35.21
C GLU A 188 -35.99 14.20 -36.07
N TRP A 189 -34.74 14.69 -35.97
CA TRP A 189 -33.59 14.06 -36.65
C TRP A 189 -33.35 12.62 -36.19
N LEU A 190 -33.45 12.32 -34.89
CA LEU A 190 -33.27 10.97 -34.36
C LEU A 190 -34.32 10.00 -34.88
N ALA A 191 -35.58 10.45 -34.96
CA ALA A 191 -36.66 9.66 -35.53
C ALA A 191 -36.40 9.37 -37.01
N GLU A 192 -36.02 10.40 -37.78
CA GLU A 192 -35.70 10.27 -39.20
C GLU A 192 -34.47 9.36 -39.45
N ALA A 193 -33.40 9.53 -38.66
CA ALA A 193 -32.19 8.73 -38.75
C ALA A 193 -32.44 7.26 -38.38
N ALA A 194 -33.35 6.98 -37.44
CA ALA A 194 -33.76 5.63 -37.09
C ALA A 194 -34.52 4.95 -38.24
N GLU A 195 -35.48 5.66 -38.85
CA GLU A 195 -36.23 5.15 -40.01
C GLU A 195 -35.31 4.87 -41.21
N GLN A 196 -34.28 5.70 -41.41
CA GLN A 196 -33.39 5.61 -42.55
C GLN A 196 -32.13 4.76 -42.28
N GLY A 197 -32.03 4.13 -41.09
CA GLY A 197 -30.90 3.28 -40.71
C GLY A 197 -29.57 4.03 -40.51
N ARG A 198 -29.62 5.36 -40.35
CA ARG A 198 -28.46 6.25 -40.26
C ARG A 198 -28.14 6.68 -38.83
N LEU A 199 -28.57 5.91 -37.83
CA LEU A 199 -28.22 6.19 -36.42
C LEU A 199 -26.70 6.20 -36.15
N HIS A 200 -25.92 5.61 -37.05
CA HIS A 200 -24.46 5.56 -37.00
C HIS A 200 -23.80 6.84 -37.56
N GLU A 201 -24.56 7.70 -38.24
CA GLU A 201 -24.07 8.98 -38.74
C GLU A 201 -24.13 10.04 -37.64
N PRO A 202 -23.16 10.96 -37.58
CA PRO A 202 -23.16 12.05 -36.62
C PRO A 202 -24.37 12.97 -36.86
N GLY A 203 -24.97 13.46 -35.78
CA GLY A 203 -26.09 14.39 -35.84
C GLY A 203 -25.74 15.73 -36.50
N PRO A 204 -26.73 16.52 -36.94
CA PRO A 204 -26.51 17.81 -37.61
C PRO A 204 -25.65 18.75 -36.77
N GLU A 205 -25.81 18.73 -35.44
CA GLU A 205 -25.03 19.55 -34.51
C GLU A 205 -23.55 19.14 -34.40
N PHE A 206 -23.17 17.90 -34.78
CA PHE A 206 -21.77 17.47 -34.81
C PHE A 206 -20.99 18.12 -35.97
N HIS A 207 -21.67 18.54 -37.03
CA HIS A 207 -21.04 19.23 -38.15
C HIS A 207 -20.68 20.70 -37.84
N ASP A 208 -21.29 21.26 -36.79
CA ASP A 208 -21.07 22.64 -36.35
C ASP A 208 -19.96 22.77 -35.29
N ILE A 209 -19.43 21.64 -34.81
CA ILE A 209 -18.28 21.62 -33.90
C ILE A 209 -17.02 21.93 -34.70
N GLY A 210 -16.67 23.22 -34.78
CA GLY A 210 -15.36 23.66 -35.24
C GLY A 210 -14.28 23.21 -34.26
N VAL A 211 -13.61 22.09 -34.56
CA VAL A 211 -12.41 21.68 -33.82
C VAL A 211 -11.25 22.58 -34.24
N GLU A 212 -11.03 23.66 -33.49
CA GLU A 212 -9.82 24.46 -33.62
C GLU A 212 -8.63 23.67 -33.04
N LEU A 213 -7.93 22.93 -33.89
CA LEU A 213 -6.59 22.44 -33.57
C LEU A 213 -5.67 23.66 -33.53
N GLY A 214 -5.43 24.17 -32.33
CA GLY A 214 -4.45 25.23 -32.11
C GLY A 214 -3.12 24.86 -32.76
N ARG A 215 -2.63 25.72 -33.65
CA ARG A 215 -1.25 25.64 -34.15
C ARG A 215 -0.38 25.93 -32.92
N PRO A 216 0.44 24.98 -32.42
CA PRO A 216 1.44 25.33 -31.42
C PRO A 216 2.30 26.44 -32.02
N ASP A 217 2.50 27.49 -31.25
CA ASP A 217 2.99 28.78 -31.69
C ASP A 217 4.15 28.68 -32.69
N ALA A 218 4.02 29.44 -33.77
CA ALA A 218 5.03 29.60 -34.80
C ALA A 218 6.23 30.38 -34.25
N ALA A 219 7.10 29.70 -33.50
CA ALA A 219 8.43 30.17 -33.13
C ALA A 219 9.35 28.97 -32.88
N GLY A 220 9.67 28.26 -33.96
CA GLY A 220 10.61 27.14 -33.95
C GLY A 220 10.22 26.10 -34.99
N GLU A 221 11.22 25.58 -35.69
CA GLU A 221 11.15 24.32 -36.42
C GLU A 221 10.20 23.35 -35.67
N PRO A 222 9.21 22.71 -36.33
CA PRO A 222 8.36 21.75 -35.64
C PRO A 222 9.28 20.76 -34.93
N PRO A 223 9.19 20.60 -33.59
CA PRO A 223 9.99 19.60 -32.92
C PRO A 223 9.70 18.30 -33.65
N GLY A 224 10.76 17.66 -34.15
CA GLY A 224 10.65 16.34 -34.78
C GLY A 224 9.74 15.50 -33.89
N GLY A 225 8.79 14.79 -34.53
CA GLY A 225 7.80 13.99 -33.82
C GLY A 225 8.45 13.17 -32.68
N PRO A 226 7.68 12.79 -31.65
CA PRO A 226 8.20 12.28 -30.39
C PRO A 226 9.35 11.31 -30.63
N ASP A 227 10.50 11.59 -30.01
CA ASP A 227 11.71 10.75 -30.14
C ASP A 227 11.30 9.28 -29.94
N PRO A 228 11.58 8.37 -30.89
CA PRO A 228 11.22 6.97 -30.75
C PRO A 228 12.06 6.24 -29.70
N ALA A 229 13.17 6.82 -29.21
CA ALA A 229 14.08 6.15 -28.29
C ALA A 229 13.46 5.75 -26.93
N PRO A 230 12.67 6.58 -26.24
CA PRO A 230 11.95 6.19 -25.02
C PRO A 230 10.97 5.03 -25.25
N TRP A 231 10.35 4.96 -26.42
CA TRP A 231 9.39 3.90 -26.77
C TRP A 231 10.11 2.59 -27.13
N ALA A 232 11.25 2.69 -27.82
CA ALA A 232 12.10 1.54 -28.11
C ALA A 232 12.69 0.92 -26.83
N ALA A 233 12.97 1.73 -25.81
CA ALA A 233 13.46 1.25 -24.51
C ALA A 233 12.45 0.34 -23.77
N LEU A 234 11.16 0.42 -24.10
CA LEU A 234 10.12 -0.47 -23.58
C LEU A 234 10.10 -1.84 -24.28
N LEU A 235 10.90 -2.03 -25.35
CA LEU A 235 10.93 -3.23 -26.18
C LEU A 235 12.34 -3.87 -26.25
N PRO A 236 12.98 -4.21 -25.12
CA PRO A 236 14.38 -4.64 -25.09
C PRO A 236 14.67 -5.99 -25.78
N GLY A 237 13.65 -6.75 -26.17
CA GLY A 237 13.77 -8.03 -26.87
C GLY A 237 13.39 -7.99 -28.35
N VAL A 238 13.04 -6.81 -28.90
CA VAL A 238 12.56 -6.69 -30.28
C VAL A 238 13.66 -6.07 -31.16
N PRO A 239 14.31 -6.86 -32.03
CA PRO A 239 15.31 -6.34 -32.96
C PRO A 239 14.68 -5.29 -33.87
N GLY A 240 15.32 -4.13 -34.00
CA GLY A 240 14.86 -3.07 -34.91
C GLY A 240 13.62 -2.29 -34.43
N ALA A 241 13.21 -2.41 -33.16
CA ALA A 241 12.06 -1.68 -32.61
C ALA A 241 12.11 -0.16 -32.87
N ALA A 242 13.28 0.45 -32.69
CA ALA A 242 13.48 1.87 -32.96
C ALA A 242 13.25 2.24 -34.44
N GLN A 243 13.68 1.37 -35.37
CA GLN A 243 13.48 1.56 -36.81
C GLN A 243 12.03 1.35 -37.22
N GLY A 244 11.35 0.34 -36.66
CA GLY A 244 9.92 0.13 -36.88
C GLY A 244 9.08 1.32 -36.40
N LEU A 245 9.38 1.84 -35.21
CA LEU A 245 8.70 3.02 -34.66
C LEU A 245 8.96 4.28 -35.50
N ALA A 246 10.18 4.46 -36.02
CA ALA A 246 10.48 5.57 -36.92
C ALA A 246 9.69 5.50 -38.23
N LEU A 247 9.52 4.30 -38.81
CA LEU A 247 8.71 4.09 -40.01
C LEU A 247 7.22 4.40 -39.76
N VAL A 248 6.68 3.93 -38.63
CA VAL A 248 5.30 4.22 -38.23
C VAL A 248 5.09 5.73 -38.07
N ALA A 249 6.00 6.42 -37.37
CA ALA A 249 5.92 7.86 -37.18
C ALA A 249 5.95 8.63 -38.53
N ALA A 250 6.83 8.21 -39.46
CA ALA A 250 6.89 8.80 -40.80
C ALA A 250 5.59 8.60 -41.59
N GLN A 251 5.00 7.40 -41.52
CA GLN A 251 3.77 7.08 -42.24
C GLN A 251 2.54 7.78 -41.66
N VAL A 252 2.47 7.91 -40.33
CA VAL A 252 1.44 8.70 -39.64
C VAL A 252 1.53 10.17 -40.06
N ARG A 253 2.75 10.74 -40.08
CA ARG A 253 2.96 12.12 -40.53
C ARG A 253 2.50 12.33 -41.98
N GLN A 254 2.90 11.45 -42.90
CA GLN A 254 2.49 11.53 -44.30
C GLN A 254 0.96 11.42 -44.45
N ARG A 255 0.31 10.55 -43.67
CA ARG A 255 -1.14 10.43 -43.66
C ARG A 255 -1.81 11.67 -43.10
N ALA A 256 -1.29 12.25 -42.03
CA ALA A 256 -1.79 13.49 -41.43
C ALA A 256 -1.69 14.66 -42.40
N GLU A 257 -0.57 14.81 -43.11
CA GLU A 257 -0.39 15.85 -44.14
C GLU A 257 -1.39 15.70 -45.28
N ARG A 258 -1.61 14.48 -45.77
CA ARG A 258 -2.61 14.21 -46.81
C ARG A 258 -4.03 14.55 -46.35
N LEU A 259 -4.37 14.29 -45.08
CA LEU A 259 -5.67 14.64 -44.51
C LEU A 259 -5.80 16.15 -44.24
N ALA A 260 -4.71 16.82 -43.89
CA ALA A 260 -4.69 18.26 -43.64
C ALA A 260 -4.70 19.10 -44.93
N ALA A 261 -4.18 18.57 -46.04
CA ALA A 261 -4.11 19.25 -47.34
C ALA A 261 -5.45 19.89 -47.81
N PRO A 262 -6.60 19.17 -47.82
CA PRO A 262 -7.88 19.76 -48.22
C PRO A 262 -8.40 20.84 -47.26
N LEU A 263 -8.00 20.82 -45.98
CA LEU A 263 -8.42 21.79 -44.98
C LEU A 263 -7.69 23.14 -45.12
N ARG A 264 -6.51 23.16 -45.77
CA ARG A 264 -5.72 24.38 -45.99
C ARG A 264 -6.15 25.21 -47.20
N GLY A 265 -6.95 24.62 -48.11
CA GLY A 265 -7.33 25.22 -49.39
C GLY A 265 -8.72 25.86 -49.43
N LYS A 266 -9.49 25.84 -48.34
CA LYS A 266 -10.81 26.49 -48.27
C LYS A 266 -10.66 27.90 -47.69
N PRO A 267 -10.72 28.98 -48.50
CA PRO A 267 -10.95 30.31 -47.94
C PRO A 267 -12.33 30.33 -47.28
N ARG A 268 -12.42 31.02 -46.14
CA ARG A 268 -13.65 31.30 -45.40
C ARG A 268 -14.66 32.07 -46.24
#